data_AF-A0A9D6K3T7-F1
#
_entry.id   AF-A0A9D6K3T7-F1
#
_cell.length_a   1.000
_cell.length_b   1.000
_cell.length_c   1.000
_cell.angle_alpha   90.00
_cell.angle_beta   90.00
_cell.angle_gamma   90.00
#
_symmetry.space_group_name_H-M   'P 1'
#
loop_
_entity.id
_entity.type
_entity.pdbx_description
1 polymer ?
#
loop_
_entity_poly.entity_id
_entity_poly.type
_entity_poly.pdbx_seq_one_letter_code
_entity_poly.pdbx_strand_id
1 'polypeptide(L)'
;MAMENRRQVLLIVFAVAAGIIAVVLMGVHVQKQIGVETNRLSEDYEAKQKEMVAQIRQDSDQKMAALAQELERVKTEQAEVVKKQVAALQQQMGQKGPAGEKRRSKTSLAYKTPEGKRAVTVMIDSLSAVGGLLNAGDFVDVIAHLNVPVSGYVSGPEAKKNNNTVTAMIFQDLQVLAVNTNLDEPGYYDEQQTVPSLKVTFAVDPQEAGLLAFANINGKLELALRSPNEREHQMVKASTWKTLADYVLQNQGANIRVPDGAGGAADPQAEKPYIQIFKGGKEL
;
A
#
# COMPACT_ATOMS: atom_id res chain seq x y z
N MET A 1 -32.02 53.27 109.90
CA MET A 1 -30.94 53.22 108.86
C MET A 1 -31.08 52.09 107.83
N ALA A 2 -32.04 51.14 107.94
CA ALA A 2 -32.15 50.01 107.00
C ALA A 2 -32.98 50.28 105.71
N MET A 3 -33.76 51.37 105.66
CA MET A 3 -34.68 51.67 104.54
C MET A 3 -34.02 52.40 103.36
N GLU A 4 -32.92 53.13 103.60
CA GLU A 4 -32.26 53.97 102.59
C GLU A 4 -31.33 53.16 101.66
N ASN A 5 -30.59 52.20 102.22
CA ASN A 5 -29.77 51.26 101.44
C ASN A 5 -30.60 50.38 100.50
N ARG A 6 -31.86 50.05 100.85
CA ARG A 6 -32.74 49.24 99.99
C ARG A 6 -33.13 49.97 98.70
N ARG A 7 -33.34 51.29 98.75
CA ARG A 7 -33.67 52.10 97.57
C ARG A 7 -32.48 52.24 96.63
N GLN A 8 -31.28 52.44 97.16
CA GLN A 8 -30.05 52.51 96.36
C GLN A 8 -29.72 51.17 95.68
N VAL A 9 -29.87 50.05 96.39
CA VAL A 9 -29.68 48.71 95.81
C VAL A 9 -30.71 48.41 94.71
N LEU A 10 -31.99 48.79 94.90
CA LEU A 10 -33.02 48.64 93.86
C LEU A 10 -32.70 49.44 92.59
N LEU A 11 -32.17 50.66 92.71
CA LEU A 11 -31.76 51.48 91.56
C LEU A 11 -30.59 50.86 90.79
N ILE A 12 -29.59 50.30 91.49
CA ILE A 12 -28.45 49.64 90.85
C ILE A 12 -28.92 48.38 90.10
N VAL A 13 -29.79 47.57 90.71
CA VAL A 13 -30.34 46.37 90.06
C VAL A 13 -31.17 46.75 88.83
N PHE A 14 -31.96 47.82 88.90
CA PHE A 14 -32.73 48.31 87.74
C PHE A 14 -31.81 48.80 86.62
N ALA A 15 -30.74 49.54 86.94
CA ALA A 15 -29.77 50.01 85.95
C ALA A 15 -29.04 48.85 85.25
N VAL A 16 -28.65 47.83 86.01
CA VAL A 16 -28.01 46.61 85.47
C VAL A 16 -29.00 45.84 84.58
N ALA A 17 -30.24 45.67 85.03
CA ALA A 17 -31.28 45.00 84.24
C ALA A 17 -31.57 45.74 82.92
N ALA A 18 -31.70 47.08 82.97
CA ALA A 18 -31.88 47.91 81.78
C ALA A 18 -30.68 47.82 80.81
N GLY A 19 -29.46 47.77 81.34
CA GLY A 19 -28.25 47.55 80.55
C GLY A 19 -28.23 46.20 79.82
N ILE A 20 -28.60 45.11 80.51
CA ILE A 20 -28.68 43.78 79.91
C ILE A 20 -29.75 43.74 78.79
N ILE A 21 -30.92 44.33 79.03
CA ILE A 21 -31.99 44.41 78.03
C ILE A 21 -31.53 45.20 76.79
N ALA A 22 -30.84 46.33 77.00
CA ALA A 22 -30.30 47.12 75.89
C ALA A 22 -29.29 46.33 75.05
N VAL A 23 -28.38 45.57 75.69
CA VAL A 23 -27.39 44.73 74.99
C VAL A 23 -28.08 43.62 74.19
N VAL A 24 -29.08 42.94 74.77
CA VAL A 24 -29.83 41.89 74.06
C VAL A 24 -30.59 42.46 72.87
N LEU A 25 -31.28 43.59 73.03
CA LEU A 25 -32.00 44.25 71.94
C LEU A 25 -31.04 44.74 70.84
N MET A 26 -29.87 45.26 71.22
CA MET A 26 -28.83 45.66 70.26
C MET A 26 -28.28 44.45 69.51
N GLY A 27 -28.04 43.32 70.19
CA GLY A 27 -27.64 42.07 69.56
C GLY A 27 -28.67 41.56 68.56
N VAL A 28 -29.95 41.55 68.93
CA VAL A 28 -31.05 41.16 68.04
C VAL A 28 -31.16 42.11 66.84
N HIS A 29 -31.01 43.42 67.04
CA HIS A 29 -31.07 44.41 65.96
C HIS A 29 -29.91 44.25 64.97
N VAL A 30 -28.68 44.11 65.48
CA VAL A 30 -27.47 43.90 64.67
C VAL A 30 -27.56 42.59 63.89
N GLN A 31 -27.98 41.50 64.52
CA GLN A 31 -28.13 40.20 63.85
C GLN A 31 -29.20 40.24 62.75
N LYS A 32 -30.28 41.01 62.96
CA LYS A 32 -31.30 41.25 61.93
C LYS A 32 -30.77 42.08 60.77
N GLN A 33 -29.95 43.10 61.02
CA GLN A 33 -29.32 43.88 59.95
C GLN A 33 -28.32 43.05 59.14
N ILE A 34 -27.45 42.30 59.82
CA ILE A 34 -26.48 41.40 59.18
C ILE A 34 -27.20 40.37 58.33
N GLY A 35 -28.26 39.72 58.85
CA GLY A 35 -29.02 38.72 58.09
C GLY A 35 -29.70 39.27 56.84
N VAL A 36 -30.19 40.52 56.88
CA VAL A 36 -30.78 41.18 55.71
C VAL A 36 -29.72 41.56 54.69
N GLU A 37 -28.56 42.05 55.13
CA GLU A 37 -27.45 42.43 54.25
C GLU A 37 -26.79 41.22 53.60
N THR A 38 -26.58 40.12 54.34
CA THR A 38 -26.07 38.86 53.79
C THR A 38 -27.02 38.27 52.76
N ASN A 39 -28.33 38.26 53.02
CA ASN A 39 -29.31 37.74 52.06
C ASN A 39 -29.37 38.56 50.78
N ARG A 40 -29.37 39.91 50.89
CA ARG A 40 -29.33 40.80 49.71
C ARG A 40 -28.06 40.59 48.88
N LEU A 41 -26.93 40.42 49.55
CA LEU A 41 -25.66 40.18 48.88
C LEU A 41 -25.65 38.81 48.19
N SER A 42 -26.17 37.76 48.83
CA SER A 42 -26.35 36.43 48.23
C SER A 42 -27.29 36.46 47.02
N GLU A 43 -28.42 37.17 47.09
CA GLU A 43 -29.35 37.35 45.97
C GLU A 43 -28.69 38.10 44.79
N ASP A 44 -27.88 39.13 45.05
CA ASP A 44 -27.14 39.86 44.00
C ASP A 44 -26.06 38.98 43.36
N TYR A 45 -25.35 38.17 44.14
CA TYR A 45 -24.38 37.20 43.62
C TYR A 45 -25.05 36.11 42.77
N GLU A 46 -26.18 35.56 43.20
CA GLU A 46 -26.93 34.59 42.40
C GLU A 46 -27.48 35.20 41.11
N ALA A 47 -27.99 36.43 41.16
CA ALA A 47 -28.46 37.16 39.98
C ALA A 47 -27.31 37.40 38.99
N LYS A 48 -26.16 37.89 39.46
CA LYS A 48 -24.95 38.07 38.64
C LYS A 48 -24.42 36.76 38.08
N GLN A 49 -24.43 35.69 38.87
CA GLN A 49 -23.99 34.37 38.43
C GLN A 49 -24.93 33.82 37.34
N LYS A 50 -26.25 33.98 37.51
CA LYS A 50 -27.24 33.57 36.51
C LYS A 50 -27.12 34.37 35.22
N GLU A 51 -26.88 35.67 35.32
CA GLU A 51 -26.64 36.55 34.17
C GLU A 51 -25.34 36.17 33.44
N MET A 52 -24.25 35.93 34.17
CA MET A 52 -22.97 35.48 33.60
C MET A 52 -23.12 34.12 32.89
N VAL A 53 -23.83 33.17 33.49
CA VAL A 53 -24.10 31.85 32.87
C VAL A 53 -24.99 31.99 31.63
N ALA A 54 -25.99 32.88 31.66
CA ALA A 54 -26.83 33.17 30.50
C ALA A 54 -26.02 33.78 29.35
N GLN A 55 -25.11 34.72 29.65
CA GLN A 55 -24.20 35.32 28.68
C GLN A 55 -23.24 34.29 28.07
N ILE A 56 -22.63 33.43 28.88
CA ILE A 56 -21.74 32.34 28.40
C ILE A 56 -22.50 31.39 27.48
N ARG A 57 -23.73 31.01 27.85
CA ARG A 57 -24.56 30.12 27.03
C ARG A 57 -24.93 30.78 25.71
N GLN A 58 -25.31 32.06 25.73
CA GLN A 58 -25.64 32.80 24.52
C GLN A 58 -24.43 32.94 23.57
N ASP A 59 -23.25 33.27 24.09
CA ASP A 59 -22.02 33.37 23.30
C ASP A 59 -21.61 32.00 22.71
N SER A 60 -21.73 30.93 23.50
CA SER A 60 -21.50 29.56 23.04
C SER A 60 -22.47 29.17 21.92
N ASP A 61 -23.77 29.44 22.09
CA ASP A 61 -24.80 29.11 21.09
C ASP A 61 -24.58 29.90 19.78
N GLN A 62 -24.19 31.18 19.88
CA GLN A 62 -23.84 32.00 18.72
C GLN A 62 -22.60 31.49 17.98
N LYS A 63 -21.54 31.12 18.72
CA LYS A 63 -20.32 30.53 18.13
C LYS A 63 -20.60 29.18 17.46
N MET A 64 -21.42 28.34 18.09
CA MET A 64 -21.82 27.05 17.52
C MET A 64 -22.68 27.21 16.26
N ALA A 65 -23.59 28.19 16.24
CA ALA A 65 -24.39 28.51 15.06
C ALA A 65 -23.51 29.07 13.92
N ALA A 66 -22.54 29.94 14.23
CA ALA A 66 -21.59 30.46 13.24
C ALA A 66 -20.71 29.35 12.66
N LEU A 67 -20.18 28.46 13.51
CA LEU A 67 -19.38 27.31 13.07
C LEU A 67 -20.19 26.33 12.22
N ALA A 68 -21.46 26.09 12.56
CA ALA A 68 -22.35 25.26 11.76
C ALA A 68 -22.61 25.86 10.37
N GLN A 69 -22.82 27.19 10.29
CA GLN A 69 -22.97 27.89 9.02
C GLN A 69 -21.69 27.84 8.18
N GLU A 70 -20.51 27.97 8.81
CA GLU A 70 -19.22 27.88 8.13
C GLU A 70 -18.95 26.46 7.62
N LEU A 71 -19.28 25.43 8.41
CA LEU A 71 -19.24 24.03 7.98
C LEU A 71 -20.14 23.76 6.78
N GLU A 72 -21.37 24.28 6.76
CA GLU A 72 -22.28 24.12 5.61
C GLU A 72 -21.80 24.93 4.38
N ARG A 73 -21.24 26.12 4.57
CA ARG A 73 -20.57 26.88 3.48
C ARG A 73 -19.38 26.11 2.92
N VAL A 74 -18.50 25.59 3.76
CA VAL A 74 -17.35 24.79 3.32
C VAL A 74 -17.81 23.52 2.62
N LYS A 75 -18.83 22.82 3.13
CA LYS A 75 -19.40 21.64 2.44
C LYS A 75 -20.00 22.00 1.08
N THR A 76 -20.73 23.10 0.99
CA THR A 76 -21.36 23.54 -0.27
C THR A 76 -20.34 24.07 -1.27
N GLU A 77 -19.34 24.82 -0.82
CA GLU A 77 -18.19 25.25 -1.64
C GLU A 77 -17.39 24.05 -2.12
N GLN A 78 -17.10 23.08 -1.26
CA GLN A 78 -16.46 21.82 -1.66
C GLN A 78 -17.32 21.03 -2.63
N ALA A 79 -18.64 20.93 -2.41
CA ALA A 79 -19.56 20.26 -3.32
C ALA A 79 -19.62 20.97 -4.68
N GLU A 80 -19.60 22.30 -4.71
CA GLU A 80 -19.55 23.09 -5.95
C GLU A 80 -18.18 23.01 -6.63
N VAL A 81 -17.06 22.94 -5.90
CA VAL A 81 -15.73 22.70 -6.45
C VAL A 81 -15.64 21.29 -7.03
N VAL A 82 -16.12 20.28 -6.31
CA VAL A 82 -16.21 18.90 -6.81
C VAL A 82 -17.13 18.84 -8.01
N LYS A 83 -18.30 19.48 -7.98
CA LYS A 83 -19.23 19.53 -9.12
C LYS A 83 -18.64 20.29 -10.30
N LYS A 84 -17.88 21.37 -10.10
CA LYS A 84 -17.15 22.08 -11.16
C LYS A 84 -15.98 21.26 -11.69
N GLN A 85 -15.26 20.51 -10.86
CA GLN A 85 -14.21 19.59 -11.30
C GLN A 85 -14.81 18.42 -12.07
N VAL A 86 -15.91 17.83 -11.58
CA VAL A 86 -16.66 16.77 -12.23
C VAL A 86 -17.32 17.28 -13.52
N ALA A 87 -17.85 18.50 -13.53
CA ALA A 87 -18.41 19.13 -14.74
C ALA A 87 -17.31 19.48 -15.74
N ALA A 88 -16.15 19.99 -15.29
CA ALA A 88 -14.99 20.23 -16.15
C ALA A 88 -14.43 18.91 -16.72
N LEU A 89 -14.38 17.85 -15.90
CA LEU A 89 -14.11 16.49 -16.33
C LEU A 89 -15.17 16.02 -17.34
N GLN A 90 -16.46 16.26 -17.11
CA GLN A 90 -17.55 15.91 -18.02
C GLN A 90 -17.55 16.73 -19.32
N GLN A 91 -17.12 17.98 -19.29
CA GLN A 91 -17.01 18.87 -20.45
C GLN A 91 -15.77 18.51 -21.29
N GLN A 92 -14.66 18.13 -20.63
CA GLN A 92 -13.56 17.42 -21.27
C GLN A 92 -14.00 16.04 -21.79
N MET A 93 -14.98 15.41 -21.13
CA MET A 93 -15.57 14.16 -21.61
C MET A 93 -16.55 14.34 -22.77
N GLY A 94 -17.08 15.55 -22.99
CA GLY A 94 -18.09 15.88 -23.99
C GLY A 94 -17.56 16.44 -25.31
N GLN A 95 -16.27 16.79 -25.40
CA GLN A 95 -15.66 17.08 -26.69
C GLN A 95 -15.41 15.77 -27.44
N LYS A 96 -16.30 15.48 -28.39
CA LYS A 96 -16.03 14.59 -29.53
C LYS A 96 -14.79 15.14 -30.26
N GLY A 97 -13.63 14.65 -29.88
CA GLY A 97 -12.47 14.65 -30.76
C GLY A 97 -12.76 13.77 -31.97
N PRO A 98 -12.13 14.03 -33.13
CA PRO A 98 -12.20 13.13 -34.27
C PRO A 98 -11.69 11.74 -33.84
N ALA A 99 -12.24 10.69 -34.45
CA ALA A 99 -11.96 9.29 -34.13
C ALA A 99 -10.46 9.02 -33.82
N GLY A 100 -10.14 8.45 -32.66
CA GLY A 100 -8.80 7.93 -32.38
C GLY A 100 -8.41 7.69 -30.93
N GLU A 101 -8.62 8.63 -30.02
CA GLU A 101 -8.04 8.52 -28.66
C GLU A 101 -9.04 8.05 -27.61
N LYS A 102 -9.03 6.74 -27.35
CA LYS A 102 -9.71 6.14 -26.19
C LYS A 102 -9.01 6.59 -24.90
N ARG A 103 -9.81 7.15 -23.99
CA ARG A 103 -9.37 7.75 -22.73
C ARG A 103 -8.75 6.70 -21.81
N ARG A 104 -7.45 6.86 -21.51
CA ARG A 104 -6.75 6.08 -20.49
C ARG A 104 -7.32 6.45 -19.11
N SER A 105 -7.84 5.46 -18.39
CA SER A 105 -8.14 5.62 -16.96
C SER A 105 -6.80 5.88 -16.26
N LYS A 106 -6.65 7.05 -15.62
CA LYS A 106 -5.42 7.39 -14.87
C LYS A 106 -5.40 6.70 -13.49
N THR A 107 -5.65 5.39 -13.45
CA THR A 107 -5.37 4.63 -12.24
C THR A 107 -3.85 4.53 -12.11
N SER A 108 -3.27 5.04 -11.01
CA SER A 108 -1.82 4.97 -10.80
C SER A 108 -1.36 3.52 -10.74
N LEU A 109 -0.27 3.18 -11.44
CA LEU A 109 0.37 1.87 -11.38
C LEU A 109 0.69 1.45 -9.93
N ALA A 110 0.96 2.43 -9.05
CA ALA A 110 1.17 2.17 -7.63
C ALA A 110 -0.06 1.55 -6.94
N TYR A 111 -1.28 1.92 -7.34
CA TYR A 111 -2.52 1.33 -6.79
C TYR A 111 -2.84 -0.04 -7.40
N LYS A 112 -2.35 -0.33 -8.61
CA LYS A 112 -2.54 -1.65 -9.26
C LYS A 112 -1.50 -2.68 -8.82
N THR A 113 -0.38 -2.23 -8.24
CA THR A 113 0.65 -3.14 -7.75
C THR A 113 0.16 -3.82 -6.45
N PRO A 114 0.09 -5.16 -6.39
CA PRO A 114 -0.33 -5.86 -5.19
C PRO A 114 0.59 -5.58 -3.99
N GLU A 115 0.03 -5.68 -2.79
CA GLU A 115 0.81 -5.54 -1.56
C GLU A 115 1.95 -6.56 -1.52
N GLY A 116 3.14 -6.12 -1.09
CA GLY A 116 4.33 -6.98 -1.05
C GLY A 116 5.00 -7.22 -2.41
N LYS A 117 4.38 -6.87 -3.53
CA LYS A 117 4.97 -6.94 -4.88
C LYS A 117 5.57 -5.60 -5.32
N ARG A 118 6.42 -5.63 -6.34
CA ARG A 118 7.05 -4.47 -6.98
C ARG A 118 6.71 -4.49 -8.46
N ALA A 119 6.39 -3.34 -9.03
CA ALA A 119 6.20 -3.19 -10.46
C ALA A 119 7.57 -3.06 -11.16
N VAL A 120 7.92 -4.02 -12.02
CA VAL A 120 9.17 -4.00 -12.79
C VAL A 120 8.86 -4.10 -14.27
N THR A 121 9.35 -3.13 -15.05
CA THR A 121 9.19 -3.09 -16.50
C THR A 121 10.42 -3.65 -17.19
N VAL A 122 10.19 -4.56 -18.14
CA VAL A 122 11.21 -5.07 -19.06
C VAL A 122 10.78 -4.85 -20.50
N MET A 123 11.75 -4.79 -21.41
CA MET A 123 11.50 -4.66 -22.83
C MET A 123 11.69 -6.02 -23.48
N ILE A 124 10.64 -6.53 -24.12
CA ILE A 124 10.62 -7.87 -24.70
C ILE A 124 10.19 -7.74 -26.17
N ASP A 125 10.78 -8.53 -27.05
CA ASP A 125 10.37 -8.59 -28.46
C ASP A 125 8.89 -9.01 -28.56
N SER A 126 8.11 -8.39 -29.46
CA SER A 126 6.66 -8.61 -29.53
C SER A 126 6.31 -10.08 -29.80
N LEU A 127 7.11 -10.76 -30.64
CA LEU A 127 6.96 -12.19 -30.90
C LEU A 127 7.19 -13.04 -29.63
N SER A 128 8.24 -12.73 -28.87
CA SER A 128 8.56 -13.39 -27.60
C SER A 128 7.59 -13.03 -26.48
N ALA A 129 6.77 -11.99 -26.65
CA ALA A 129 5.72 -11.57 -25.74
C ALA A 129 4.34 -12.07 -26.23
N VAL A 130 4.27 -13.37 -26.58
CA VAL A 130 3.04 -14.05 -27.02
C VAL A 130 2.43 -13.38 -28.28
N GLY A 131 3.29 -12.92 -29.19
CA GLY A 131 2.86 -12.26 -30.42
C GLY A 131 2.03 -11.00 -30.17
N GLY A 132 2.29 -10.26 -29.09
CA GLY A 132 1.57 -9.05 -28.71
C GLY A 132 0.14 -9.25 -28.21
N LEU A 133 -0.25 -10.49 -27.88
CA LEU A 133 -1.58 -10.84 -27.36
C LEU A 133 -1.65 -10.80 -25.83
N LEU A 134 -1.00 -9.81 -25.21
CA LEU A 134 -0.95 -9.63 -23.75
C LEU A 134 -1.75 -8.41 -23.30
N ASN A 135 -2.46 -8.57 -22.19
CA ASN A 135 -3.20 -7.52 -21.49
C ASN A 135 -2.68 -7.30 -20.07
N ALA A 136 -3.03 -6.14 -19.51
CA ALA A 136 -2.90 -5.91 -18.08
C ALA A 136 -3.90 -6.78 -17.32
N GLY A 137 -3.44 -7.63 -16.40
CA GLY A 137 -4.25 -8.59 -15.66
C GLY A 137 -3.92 -10.04 -15.99
N ASP A 138 -3.30 -10.30 -17.15
CA ASP A 138 -2.84 -11.63 -17.54
C ASP A 138 -1.74 -12.16 -16.61
N PHE A 139 -1.62 -13.48 -16.56
CA PHE A 139 -0.56 -14.18 -15.83
C PHE A 139 0.35 -14.88 -16.83
N VAL A 140 1.67 -14.77 -16.65
CA VAL A 140 2.66 -15.35 -17.54
C VAL A 140 3.76 -16.07 -16.77
N ASP A 141 4.37 -17.05 -17.42
CA ASP A 141 5.67 -17.59 -17.02
C ASP A 141 6.77 -16.92 -17.85
N VAL A 142 7.93 -16.75 -17.24
CA VAL A 142 9.09 -16.11 -17.89
C VAL A 142 10.17 -17.15 -18.16
N ILE A 143 10.45 -17.33 -19.43
CA ILE A 143 11.56 -18.15 -19.95
C ILE A 143 12.72 -17.21 -20.26
N ALA A 144 13.91 -17.54 -19.78
CA ALA A 144 15.12 -16.78 -20.04
C ALA A 144 16.15 -17.62 -20.78
N HIS A 145 16.72 -17.02 -21.83
CA HIS A 145 17.88 -17.52 -22.56
C HIS A 145 19.11 -16.75 -22.08
N LEU A 146 19.83 -17.32 -21.12
CA LEU A 146 20.96 -16.67 -20.45
C LEU A 146 22.27 -17.17 -21.03
N ASN A 147 23.16 -16.25 -21.38
CA ASN A 147 24.51 -16.60 -21.78
C ASN A 147 25.36 -16.79 -20.53
N VAL A 148 25.66 -18.05 -20.20
CA VAL A 148 26.47 -18.36 -19.02
C VAL A 148 27.94 -18.36 -19.43
N PRO A 149 28.80 -17.54 -18.82
CA PRO A 149 30.22 -17.62 -19.06
C PRO A 149 30.72 -19.00 -18.60
N VAL A 150 31.48 -19.69 -19.45
CA VAL A 150 32.04 -21.00 -19.12
C VAL A 150 33.06 -20.82 -18.00
N SER A 151 32.77 -21.33 -16.81
CA SER A 151 33.74 -21.44 -15.73
C SER A 151 34.66 -22.63 -16.01
N GLY A 152 35.72 -22.36 -16.76
CA GLY A 152 36.84 -23.26 -16.92
C GLY A 152 38.07 -22.42 -17.22
N TYR A 153 39.22 -22.82 -16.68
CA TYR A 153 40.54 -22.27 -17.00
C TYR A 153 40.91 -22.54 -18.47
N VAL A 154 40.12 -22.05 -19.41
CA VAL A 154 40.44 -22.08 -20.84
C VAL A 154 41.02 -20.72 -21.16
N SER A 155 42.33 -20.57 -20.96
CA SER A 155 43.08 -19.45 -21.49
C SER A 155 43.44 -19.75 -22.94
N GLY A 156 42.78 -19.09 -23.89
CA GLY A 156 43.09 -19.20 -25.32
C GLY A 156 41.98 -18.63 -26.22
N PRO A 157 42.24 -18.45 -27.54
CA PRO A 157 41.26 -17.93 -28.50
C PRO A 157 39.96 -18.74 -28.61
N GLU A 158 39.97 -20.00 -28.15
CA GLU A 158 38.80 -20.91 -28.19
C GLU A 158 37.81 -20.68 -27.04
N ALA A 159 38.21 -20.04 -25.94
CA ALA A 159 37.29 -19.72 -24.83
C ALA A 159 36.15 -18.77 -25.25
N LYS A 160 36.36 -18.00 -26.33
CA LYS A 160 35.36 -17.07 -26.89
C LYS A 160 34.30 -17.75 -27.77
N LYS A 161 34.46 -19.02 -28.13
CA LYS A 161 33.50 -19.74 -28.99
C LYS A 161 32.43 -20.51 -28.22
N ASN A 162 32.62 -20.71 -26.92
CA ASN A 162 31.75 -21.55 -26.12
C ASN A 162 30.79 -20.68 -25.31
N ASN A 163 29.88 -19.97 -25.98
CA ASN A 163 28.76 -19.34 -25.27
C ASN A 163 27.78 -20.46 -24.91
N ASN A 164 27.81 -20.92 -23.66
CA ASN A 164 26.82 -21.90 -23.21
C ASN A 164 25.54 -21.15 -22.86
N THR A 165 24.60 -21.08 -23.81
CA THR A 165 23.29 -20.50 -23.56
C THR A 165 22.44 -21.52 -22.80
N VAL A 166 22.02 -21.16 -21.59
CA VAL A 166 21.08 -21.94 -20.79
C VAL A 166 19.69 -21.34 -20.98
N THR A 167 18.72 -22.19 -21.32
CA THR A 167 17.31 -21.80 -21.39
C THR A 167 16.59 -22.38 -20.19
N ALA A 168 15.90 -21.55 -19.40
CA ALA A 168 15.14 -22.02 -18.26
C ALA A 168 13.92 -21.13 -18.00
N MET A 169 12.85 -21.74 -17.51
CA MET A 169 11.74 -21.01 -16.91
C MET A 169 12.18 -20.53 -15.53
N ILE A 170 12.36 -19.23 -15.36
CA ILE A 170 12.94 -18.63 -14.16
C ILE A 170 11.90 -18.03 -13.22
N PHE A 171 10.73 -17.67 -13.73
CA PHE A 171 9.59 -17.22 -12.93
C PHE A 171 8.30 -17.86 -13.47
N GLN A 172 7.40 -18.19 -12.55
CA GLN A 172 6.05 -18.67 -12.86
C GLN A 172 5.02 -17.76 -12.19
N ASP A 173 3.82 -17.70 -12.78
CA ASP A 173 2.68 -16.95 -12.22
C ASP A 173 2.91 -15.44 -12.04
N LEU A 174 3.64 -14.80 -12.96
CA LEU A 174 3.82 -13.36 -12.88
C LEU A 174 2.63 -12.62 -13.47
N GLN A 175 1.98 -11.81 -12.64
CA GLN A 175 0.91 -10.92 -13.08
C GLN A 175 1.47 -9.78 -13.92
N VAL A 176 0.88 -9.56 -15.10
CA VAL A 176 1.12 -8.41 -15.96
C VAL A 176 0.31 -7.22 -15.43
N LEU A 177 0.98 -6.16 -14.98
CA LEU A 177 0.34 -4.93 -14.52
C LEU A 177 0.08 -3.94 -15.64
N ALA A 178 0.92 -3.96 -16.68
CA ALA A 178 0.82 -3.04 -17.80
C ALA A 178 1.52 -3.59 -19.03
N VAL A 179 0.98 -3.25 -20.21
CA VAL A 179 1.67 -3.43 -21.49
C VAL A 179 1.78 -2.08 -22.19
N ASN A 180 3.01 -1.67 -22.50
CA ASN A 180 3.37 -0.33 -22.95
C ASN A 180 2.90 0.77 -22.00
N THR A 181 1.81 1.44 -22.37
CA THR A 181 1.16 2.48 -21.56
C THR A 181 -0.28 2.12 -21.21
N ASN A 182 -0.69 0.90 -21.55
CA ASN A 182 -1.99 0.38 -21.20
C ASN A 182 -1.93 -0.30 -19.83
N LEU A 183 -2.81 0.14 -18.94
CA LEU A 183 -2.96 -0.33 -17.56
C LEU A 183 -4.26 -1.10 -17.35
N ASP A 184 -5.14 -1.17 -18.34
CA ASP A 184 -6.50 -1.70 -18.22
C ASP A 184 -6.78 -2.74 -19.32
N GLU A 185 -7.77 -3.60 -19.08
CA GLU A 185 -8.35 -4.45 -20.12
C GLU A 185 -9.59 -3.79 -20.76
N PRO A 186 -9.87 -4.07 -22.04
CA PRO A 186 -9.04 -4.85 -22.97
C PRO A 186 -7.83 -4.08 -23.52
N GLY A 187 -6.78 -4.82 -23.89
CA GLY A 187 -5.59 -4.30 -24.57
C GLY A 187 -5.83 -3.86 -26.01
N TYR A 188 -4.78 -3.34 -26.64
CA TYR A 188 -4.75 -2.90 -28.04
C TYR A 188 -3.87 -3.86 -28.86
N TYR A 189 -4.36 -5.06 -29.11
CA TYR A 189 -3.59 -6.11 -29.78
C TYR A 189 -3.05 -5.67 -31.15
N ASP A 190 -3.87 -4.99 -31.96
CA ASP A 190 -3.45 -4.51 -33.29
C ASP A 190 -2.22 -3.57 -33.22
N GLU A 191 -2.18 -2.69 -32.22
CA GLU A 191 -1.02 -1.80 -32.00
C GLU A 191 0.18 -2.58 -31.46
N GLN A 192 -0.04 -3.54 -30.56
CA GLN A 192 1.02 -4.35 -29.98
C GLN A 192 1.68 -5.29 -31.01
N GLN A 193 0.92 -5.75 -32.00
CA GLN A 193 1.38 -6.64 -33.07
C GLN A 193 2.17 -5.93 -34.17
N THR A 194 2.00 -4.61 -34.30
CA THR A 194 2.70 -3.81 -35.33
C THR A 194 4.04 -3.26 -34.86
N VAL A 195 4.30 -3.29 -33.54
CA VAL A 195 5.57 -2.83 -32.97
C VAL A 195 6.54 -4.00 -32.75
N PRO A 196 7.86 -3.79 -32.92
CA PRO A 196 8.84 -4.86 -32.81
C PRO A 196 9.08 -5.31 -31.36
N SER A 197 8.83 -4.44 -30.37
CA SER A 197 9.03 -4.72 -28.95
C SER A 197 7.93 -4.10 -28.10
N LEU A 198 7.71 -4.71 -26.94
CA LEU A 198 6.71 -4.33 -25.94
C LEU A 198 7.40 -4.07 -24.62
N LYS A 199 6.93 -3.04 -23.90
CA LYS A 199 7.30 -2.80 -22.51
C LYS A 199 6.29 -3.52 -21.64
N VAL A 200 6.68 -4.63 -21.03
CA VAL A 200 5.78 -5.40 -20.15
C VAL A 200 6.17 -5.12 -18.71
N THR A 201 5.19 -4.74 -17.90
CA THR A 201 5.38 -4.46 -16.46
C THR A 201 4.78 -5.59 -15.65
N PHE A 202 5.58 -6.23 -14.81
CA PHE A 202 5.18 -7.35 -13.98
C PHE A 202 5.06 -6.95 -12.51
N ALA A 203 4.16 -7.62 -11.78
CA ALA A 203 4.17 -7.65 -10.33
C ALA A 203 5.07 -8.79 -9.85
N VAL A 204 6.19 -8.45 -9.23
CA VAL A 204 7.21 -9.42 -8.79
C VAL A 204 7.51 -9.26 -7.30
N ASP A 205 7.98 -10.32 -6.65
CA ASP A 205 8.51 -10.21 -5.29
C ASP A 205 9.81 -9.37 -5.27
N PRO A 206 10.17 -8.76 -4.13
CA PRO A 206 11.38 -7.94 -4.03
C PRO A 206 12.67 -8.67 -4.45
N GLN A 207 12.78 -9.98 -4.17
CA GLN A 207 13.93 -10.78 -4.62
C GLN A 207 13.89 -11.04 -6.13
N GLU A 208 12.71 -11.34 -6.67
CA GLU A 208 12.49 -11.58 -8.10
C GLU A 208 12.77 -10.33 -8.92
N ALA A 209 12.50 -9.12 -8.39
CA ALA A 209 12.79 -7.86 -9.05
C ALA A 209 14.25 -7.73 -9.49
N GLY A 210 15.19 -8.03 -8.59
CA GLY A 210 16.63 -8.00 -8.90
C GLY A 210 17.03 -9.08 -9.90
N LEU A 211 16.50 -10.29 -9.75
CA LEU A 211 16.78 -11.42 -10.63
C LEU A 211 16.22 -11.21 -12.05
N LEU A 212 15.01 -10.68 -12.17
CA LEU A 212 14.39 -10.34 -13.46
C LEU A 212 15.18 -9.23 -14.17
N ALA A 213 15.59 -8.19 -13.45
CA ALA A 213 16.43 -7.14 -14.00
C ALA A 213 17.79 -7.70 -14.48
N PHE A 214 18.40 -8.59 -13.70
CA PHE A 214 19.64 -9.27 -14.08
C PHE A 214 19.47 -10.14 -15.33
N ALA A 215 18.39 -10.93 -15.40
CA ALA A 215 18.09 -11.79 -16.55
C ALA A 215 17.84 -10.96 -17.82
N ASN A 216 17.13 -9.84 -17.70
CA ASN A 216 16.87 -8.92 -18.81
C ASN A 216 18.15 -8.28 -19.39
N ILE A 217 19.18 -8.07 -18.56
CA ILE A 217 20.46 -7.50 -19.01
C ILE A 217 21.36 -8.57 -19.63
N ASN A 218 21.34 -9.80 -19.11
CA ASN A 218 22.31 -10.85 -19.45
C ASN A 218 21.77 -11.90 -20.45
N GLY A 219 20.56 -11.71 -20.98
CA GLY A 219 19.92 -12.68 -21.85
C GLY A 219 18.73 -12.12 -22.61
N LYS A 220 17.99 -13.03 -23.22
CA LYS A 220 16.70 -12.73 -23.86
C LYS A 220 15.58 -13.35 -23.04
N LEU A 221 14.47 -12.63 -22.90
CA LEU A 221 13.27 -13.10 -22.22
C LEU A 221 12.20 -13.48 -23.24
N GLU A 222 11.46 -14.53 -22.92
CA GLU A 222 10.27 -15.00 -23.63
C GLU A 222 9.17 -15.27 -22.60
N LEU A 223 7.93 -14.99 -22.98
CA LEU A 223 6.76 -15.11 -22.13
C LEU A 223 5.88 -16.25 -22.60
N ALA A 224 5.44 -17.08 -21.66
CA ALA A 224 4.41 -18.08 -21.89
C ALA A 224 3.13 -17.63 -21.15
N LEU A 225 2.05 -17.39 -21.88
CA LEU A 225 0.77 -17.00 -21.29
C LEU A 225 0.16 -18.18 -20.52
N ARG A 226 -0.20 -17.95 -19.25
CA ARG A 226 -0.87 -18.96 -18.42
C ARG A 226 -2.37 -18.91 -18.61
N SER A 227 -3.02 -20.05 -18.35
CA SER A 227 -4.46 -20.10 -18.17
C SER A 227 -4.85 -19.33 -16.90
N PRO A 228 -5.90 -18.50 -16.90
CA PRO A 228 -6.33 -17.74 -15.72
C PRO A 228 -6.81 -18.63 -14.55
N ASN A 229 -7.06 -19.92 -14.81
CA ASN A 229 -7.51 -20.88 -13.81
C ASN A 229 -6.36 -21.73 -13.21
N GLU A 230 -5.15 -21.60 -13.74
CA GLU A 230 -3.99 -22.36 -13.30
C GLU A 230 -3.25 -21.59 -12.19
N ARG A 231 -2.97 -22.25 -11.06
CA ARG A 231 -2.26 -21.65 -9.91
C ARG A 231 -1.10 -22.48 -9.37
N GLU A 232 -0.87 -23.66 -9.94
CA GLU A 232 0.16 -24.57 -9.45
C GLU A 232 1.52 -24.20 -10.05
N HIS A 233 2.57 -24.25 -9.24
CA HIS A 233 3.94 -24.14 -9.73
C HIS A 233 4.51 -25.52 -9.99
N GLN A 234 5.19 -25.65 -11.13
CA GLN A 234 5.83 -26.90 -11.51
C GLN A 234 7.35 -26.77 -11.40
N MET A 235 8.01 -27.82 -10.91
CA MET A 235 9.46 -27.89 -10.97
C MET A 235 9.90 -28.30 -12.37
N VAL A 236 10.26 -27.32 -13.20
CA VAL A 236 10.71 -27.53 -14.57
C VAL A 236 12.25 -27.55 -14.60
N LYS A 237 12.83 -28.54 -15.28
CA LYS A 237 14.29 -28.61 -15.48
C LYS A 237 14.73 -27.58 -16.52
N ALA A 238 15.95 -27.08 -16.41
CA ALA A 238 16.53 -26.25 -17.45
C ALA A 238 16.56 -26.99 -18.81
N SER A 239 16.20 -26.29 -19.87
CA SER A 239 16.17 -26.78 -21.24
C SER A 239 17.56 -26.76 -21.83
N THR A 240 18.10 -27.95 -22.08
CA THR A 240 19.37 -28.22 -22.76
C THR A 240 19.12 -29.16 -23.93
N TRP A 241 20.13 -29.34 -24.79
CA TRP A 241 20.05 -30.35 -25.86
C TRP A 241 19.84 -31.76 -25.33
N LYS A 242 20.44 -32.10 -24.18
CA LYS A 242 20.24 -33.39 -23.53
C LYS A 242 18.78 -33.56 -23.09
N THR A 243 18.22 -32.61 -22.37
CA THR A 243 16.83 -32.71 -21.89
C THR A 243 15.83 -32.73 -23.04
N LEU A 244 16.10 -32.01 -24.15
CA LEU A 244 15.28 -32.08 -25.35
C LEU A 244 15.36 -33.47 -26.01
N ALA A 245 16.56 -34.02 -26.16
CA ALA A 245 16.75 -35.36 -26.73
C ALA A 245 16.07 -36.43 -25.87
N ASP A 246 16.22 -36.36 -24.54
CA ASP A 246 15.55 -37.26 -23.58
C ASP A 246 14.03 -37.16 -23.71
N TYR A 247 13.48 -35.95 -23.80
CA TYR A 247 12.04 -35.71 -23.96
C TYR A 247 11.50 -36.31 -25.27
N VAL A 248 12.20 -36.06 -26.39
CA VAL A 248 11.77 -36.59 -27.70
C VAL A 248 11.90 -38.11 -27.77
N LEU A 249 12.94 -38.68 -27.17
CA LEU A 249 13.11 -40.13 -27.08
C LEU A 249 11.99 -40.77 -26.25
N GLN A 250 11.66 -40.21 -25.09
CA GLN A 250 10.65 -40.75 -24.18
C GLN A 250 9.24 -40.63 -24.74
N ASN A 251 8.90 -39.50 -25.37
CA ASN A 251 7.52 -39.21 -25.78
C ASN A 251 7.22 -39.54 -27.24
N GLN A 252 8.23 -39.56 -28.11
CA GLN A 252 8.06 -39.74 -29.55
C GLN A 252 8.86 -40.93 -30.10
N GLY A 253 9.72 -41.56 -29.29
CA GLY A 253 10.56 -42.70 -29.72
C GLY A 253 11.65 -42.32 -30.73
N ALA A 254 11.84 -41.03 -31.01
CA ALA A 254 12.84 -40.55 -31.96
C ALA A 254 14.15 -40.21 -31.25
N ASN A 255 15.28 -40.67 -31.80
CA ASN A 255 16.60 -40.37 -31.26
C ASN A 255 17.20 -39.15 -31.98
N ILE A 256 17.44 -38.06 -31.23
CA ILE A 256 18.07 -36.85 -31.76
C ILE A 256 19.53 -36.81 -31.31
N ARG A 257 20.44 -36.55 -32.26
CA ARG A 257 21.86 -36.37 -31.96
C ARG A 257 22.09 -35.07 -31.18
N VAL A 258 22.62 -35.19 -29.96
CA VAL A 258 23.07 -34.04 -29.15
C VAL A 258 24.40 -33.51 -29.71
N PRO A 259 24.55 -32.19 -29.96
CA PRO A 259 25.83 -31.63 -30.39
C PRO A 259 26.93 -31.77 -29.34
N ASP A 260 28.16 -32.04 -29.77
CA ASP A 260 29.31 -32.17 -28.88
C ASP A 260 29.56 -30.84 -28.13
N GLY A 261 29.70 -30.90 -26.81
CA GLY A 261 29.89 -29.71 -25.95
C GLY A 261 28.60 -29.01 -25.51
N ALA A 262 27.42 -29.46 -25.95
CA ALA A 262 26.12 -28.86 -25.61
C ALA A 262 25.48 -29.42 -24.31
N GLY A 263 26.23 -30.23 -23.57
CA GLY A 263 25.86 -30.76 -22.25
C GLY A 263 26.33 -29.84 -21.13
N GLY A 264 25.46 -28.94 -20.67
CA GLY A 264 25.64 -28.21 -19.42
C GLY A 264 25.38 -29.11 -18.21
N ALA A 265 26.26 -29.00 -17.21
CA ALA A 265 26.43 -29.82 -16.00
C ALA A 265 27.01 -31.22 -16.24
N ALA A 266 28.32 -31.34 -16.06
CA ALA A 266 28.98 -32.61 -15.77
C ALA A 266 28.27 -33.26 -14.57
N ASP A 267 27.70 -34.43 -14.80
CA ASP A 267 27.26 -35.31 -13.73
C ASP A 267 28.51 -35.74 -12.92
N PRO A 268 28.60 -35.45 -11.62
CA PRO A 268 29.71 -35.93 -10.79
C PRO A 268 29.78 -37.46 -10.71
N GLN A 269 28.75 -38.19 -11.16
CA GLN A 269 28.63 -39.64 -11.10
C GLN A 269 28.64 -40.34 -12.46
N ALA A 270 28.95 -39.65 -13.56
CA ALA A 270 29.22 -40.32 -14.82
C ALA A 270 30.62 -40.97 -14.78
N GLU A 271 30.76 -42.03 -13.98
CA GLU A 271 31.82 -43.01 -14.15
C GLU A 271 31.77 -43.49 -15.60
N LYS A 272 32.83 -43.19 -16.35
CA LYS A 272 33.00 -43.73 -17.69
C LYS A 272 32.98 -45.26 -17.56
N PRO A 273 32.18 -46.02 -18.33
CA PRO A 273 32.32 -47.46 -18.34
C PRO A 273 33.68 -47.78 -18.95
N TYR A 274 34.64 -48.12 -18.10
CA TYR A 274 35.90 -48.69 -18.56
C TYR A 274 35.58 -50.12 -19.02
N ILE A 275 35.76 -50.38 -20.31
CA ILE A 275 35.70 -51.75 -20.82
C ILE A 275 36.99 -52.44 -20.38
N GLN A 276 36.91 -53.32 -19.37
CA GLN A 276 38.01 -54.23 -19.05
C GLN A 276 38.07 -55.31 -20.13
N ILE A 277 39.05 -55.22 -21.02
CA ILE A 277 39.32 -56.27 -22.00
C ILE A 277 40.20 -57.32 -21.32
N PHE A 278 39.61 -58.43 -20.91
CA PHE A 278 40.37 -59.59 -20.45
C PHE A 278 40.90 -60.37 -21.65
N LYS A 279 42.23 -60.36 -21.86
CA LYS A 279 42.89 -61.31 -22.74
C LYS A 279 43.73 -62.27 -21.89
N GLY A 280 43.23 -63.49 -21.69
CA GLY A 280 44.00 -64.55 -21.03
C GLY A 280 44.01 -64.53 -19.50
N GLY A 281 43.02 -63.92 -18.85
CA GLY A 281 42.78 -64.12 -17.41
C GLY A 281 43.66 -63.33 -16.43
N LYS A 282 44.32 -62.25 -16.87
CA LYS A 282 44.89 -61.21 -15.97
C LYS A 282 44.65 -59.81 -16.53
N GLU A 283 44.42 -58.86 -15.63
CA GLU A 283 44.31 -57.42 -15.93
C GLU A 283 45.64 -56.91 -16.51
N LEU A 284 45.56 -56.03 -17.52
CA LEU A 284 46.69 -55.29 -18.10
C LEU A 284 46.93 -53.99 -17.34
#